data_AF-A0A7J9HHF4-F1
#
_entry.id   AF-A0A7J9HHF4-F1
#
_cell.length_a   1.000
_cell.length_b   1.000
_cell.length_c   1.000
_cell.angle_alpha   90.00
_cell.angle_beta   90.00
_cell.angle_gamma   90.00
#
_symmetry.space_group_name_H-M   'P 1'
#
loop_
_entity.id
_entity.type
_entity.pdbx_description
1 polymer ?
#
loop_
_entity_poly.entity_id
_entity_poly.type
_entity_poly.pdbx_seq_one_letter_code
_entity_poly.pdbx_strand_id
1 'polypeptide(L)'
;MGNKLGRRRQVVDEKYTRPQGLYVHKDVDVKKLRKLILESKLAPLLPESQQIKMLHEKYLHRCPFCKTSNYAVEYRGVKTKEEKGIEQIEEQRVIEAQIRMRQQELQDDEERMQKRQEFSSSSTAVSPGEVQYGSAAAQSSVEEELVSSQDSQAAMMVQQPSHPRTN
;
A
#
# COMPACT_ATOMS: atom_id res chain seq x y z
N MET A 1 34.26 -35.30 32.11
CA MET A 1 32.98 -34.62 32.44
C MET A 1 32.26 -34.32 31.13
N GLY A 2 31.35 -35.19 30.68
CA GLY A 2 30.65 -35.02 29.41
C GLY A 2 29.21 -35.51 29.55
N ASN A 3 28.28 -34.58 29.73
CA ASN A 3 26.86 -34.89 29.82
C ASN A 3 26.35 -35.32 28.44
N LYS A 4 26.07 -36.62 28.27
CA LYS A 4 25.34 -37.12 27.12
C LYS A 4 23.89 -36.64 27.23
N LEU A 5 23.57 -35.51 26.60
CA LEU A 5 22.18 -35.10 26.36
C LEU A 5 21.56 -36.10 25.37
N GLY A 6 21.21 -37.28 25.86
CA GLY A 6 20.39 -38.22 25.11
C GLY A 6 19.07 -37.51 24.81
N ARG A 7 18.85 -37.09 23.55
CA ARG A 7 17.56 -36.56 23.10
C ARG A 7 16.50 -37.59 23.47
N ARG A 8 15.66 -37.24 24.44
CA ARG A 8 14.51 -38.05 24.85
C ARG A 8 13.62 -38.16 23.62
N ARG A 9 13.65 -39.32 22.92
CA ARG A 9 12.83 -39.55 21.74
C ARG A 9 11.37 -39.34 22.15
N GLN A 10 10.65 -38.56 21.36
CA GLN A 10 9.26 -38.27 21.63
C GLN A 10 8.46 -39.56 21.47
N VAL A 11 7.72 -39.96 22.51
CA VAL A 11 6.84 -41.14 22.46
C VAL A 11 5.56 -40.70 21.77
N VAL A 12 5.55 -40.80 20.45
CA VAL A 12 4.37 -40.53 19.61
C VAL A 12 3.73 -41.87 19.28
N ASP A 13 2.43 -42.00 19.57
CA ASP A 13 1.65 -43.20 19.25
C ASP A 13 1.65 -43.47 17.73
N GLU A 14 1.72 -44.74 17.33
CA GLU A 14 1.85 -45.17 15.95
C GLU A 14 0.73 -44.63 15.06
N LYS A 15 -0.48 -44.46 15.61
CA LYS A 15 -1.63 -43.88 14.91
C LYS A 15 -1.40 -42.43 14.42
N TYR A 16 -0.50 -41.69 15.05
CA TYR A 16 -0.15 -40.31 14.66
C TYR A 16 1.09 -40.23 13.75
N THR A 17 1.58 -41.36 13.26
CA THR A 17 2.73 -41.40 12.33
C THR A 17 2.35 -41.91 10.94
N ARG A 18 1.09 -42.31 10.76
CA ARG A 18 0.56 -42.85 9.51
C ARG A 18 -0.27 -41.78 8.79
N PRO A 19 -0.08 -41.59 7.47
CA PRO A 19 -0.95 -40.73 6.66
C PRO A 19 -2.43 -41.09 6.85
N GLN A 20 -3.26 -40.08 7.09
CA GLN A 20 -4.71 -40.20 7.25
C GLN A 20 -5.39 -39.37 6.17
N GLY A 21 -6.44 -39.87 5.53
CA GLY A 21 -7.18 -39.13 4.51
C GLY A 21 -7.71 -39.99 3.37
N LEU A 22 -8.54 -39.37 2.52
CA LEU A 22 -9.17 -39.99 1.36
C LEU A 22 -8.27 -39.99 0.10
N TYR A 23 -7.17 -39.23 0.13
CA TYR A 23 -6.22 -39.15 -0.99
C TYR A 23 -5.11 -40.19 -0.85
N VAL A 24 -4.89 -40.95 -1.92
CA VAL A 24 -3.83 -41.96 -1.98
C VAL A 24 -2.49 -41.26 -2.17
N HIS A 25 -1.68 -41.21 -1.11
CA HIS A 25 -0.32 -40.69 -1.16
C HIS A 25 0.63 -41.72 -1.80
N LYS A 26 0.74 -41.70 -3.13
CA LYS A 26 1.57 -42.66 -3.90
C LYS A 26 3.08 -42.45 -3.72
N ASP A 27 3.50 -41.21 -3.45
CA ASP A 27 4.94 -40.83 -3.43
C ASP A 27 5.49 -40.52 -2.03
N VAL A 28 4.71 -40.81 -0.98
CA VAL A 28 5.14 -40.54 0.40
C VAL A 28 5.80 -41.78 0.99
N ASP A 29 7.11 -41.71 1.20
CA ASP A 29 7.83 -42.72 1.99
C ASP A 29 7.41 -42.64 3.46
N VAL A 30 6.47 -43.50 3.84
CA VAL A 30 5.90 -43.60 5.19
C VAL A 30 6.98 -43.87 6.25
N LYS A 31 8.07 -44.57 5.90
CA LYS A 31 9.17 -44.85 6.84
C LYS A 31 9.99 -43.60 7.09
N LYS A 32 10.29 -42.84 6.04
CA LYS A 32 10.97 -41.54 6.14
C LYS A 32 10.11 -40.55 6.92
N LEU A 33 8.81 -40.49 6.63
CA LEU A 33 7.85 -39.65 7.34
C LEU A 33 7.79 -39.98 8.84
N ARG A 34 7.63 -41.26 9.21
CA ARG A 34 7.63 -41.71 10.62
C ARG A 34 8.94 -41.37 11.32
N LYS A 35 10.09 -41.55 10.66
CA LYS A 35 11.41 -41.19 11.21
C LYS A 35 11.49 -39.69 11.49
N LEU A 36 11.04 -38.85 10.56
CA LEU A 36 11.03 -37.40 10.74
C LEU A 36 10.11 -36.96 11.89
N ILE A 37 8.96 -37.62 12.08
CA ILE A 37 8.05 -37.35 13.21
C ILE A 37 8.70 -37.73 14.56
N LEU A 38 9.31 -38.93 14.64
CA LEU A 38 9.97 -39.40 15.88
C LEU A 38 11.26 -38.63 16.22
N GLU A 39 11.91 -38.05 15.21
CA GLU A 39 13.05 -37.13 15.37
C GLU A 39 12.62 -35.69 15.69
N SER A 40 11.31 -35.44 15.86
CA SER A 40 10.71 -34.11 16.07
C SER A 40 11.05 -33.09 14.96
N LYS A 41 11.37 -33.58 13.75
CA LYS A 41 11.58 -32.76 12.55
C LYS A 41 10.27 -32.47 11.83
N LEU A 42 9.25 -33.29 12.06
CA LEU A 42 7.88 -33.10 11.62
C LEU A 42 6.92 -33.26 12.79
N ALA A 43 5.79 -32.55 12.75
CA ALA A 43 4.74 -32.68 13.73
C ALA A 43 3.99 -34.03 13.56
N PRO A 44 3.50 -34.64 14.65
CA PRO A 44 2.61 -35.80 14.57
C PRO A 44 1.37 -35.53 13.72
N LEU A 45 0.93 -36.53 12.96
CA LEU A 45 -0.31 -36.55 12.20
C LEU A 45 -1.47 -36.77 13.16
N LEU A 46 -1.86 -35.71 13.85
CA LEU A 46 -3.04 -35.73 14.69
C LEU A 46 -4.27 -35.90 13.77
N PRO A 47 -5.19 -36.84 14.06
CA PRO A 47 -6.49 -36.83 13.43
C PRO A 47 -7.12 -35.46 13.65
N GLU A 48 -8.02 -35.07 12.76
CA GLU A 48 -8.95 -33.97 13.02
C GLU A 48 -9.77 -34.32 14.27
N SER A 49 -9.20 -34.07 15.44
CA SER A 49 -9.94 -34.13 16.68
C SER A 49 -11.02 -33.06 16.57
N GLN A 50 -12.20 -33.35 17.10
CA GLN A 50 -13.29 -32.38 17.17
C GLN A 50 -12.82 -31.03 17.77
N GLN A 51 -11.77 -31.05 18.61
CA GLN A 51 -11.08 -29.87 19.12
C GLN A 51 -10.43 -28.99 18.05
N ILE A 52 -9.72 -29.54 17.06
CA ILE A 52 -9.15 -28.72 15.97
C ILE A 52 -10.27 -28.14 15.11
N LYS A 53 -11.33 -28.91 14.83
CA LYS A 53 -12.53 -28.41 14.11
C LYS A 53 -13.23 -27.28 14.87
N MET A 54 -13.42 -27.43 16.18
CA MET A 54 -14.01 -26.41 17.05
C MET A 54 -13.15 -25.13 17.11
N LEU A 55 -11.82 -25.25 17.16
CA LEU A 55 -10.93 -24.08 17.11
C LEU A 55 -10.99 -23.44 15.72
N HIS A 56 -11.00 -24.23 14.65
CA HIS A 56 -11.09 -23.74 13.28
C HIS A 56 -12.39 -22.95 13.08
N GLU A 57 -13.55 -23.47 13.48
CA GLU A 57 -14.81 -22.72 13.46
C GLU A 57 -14.76 -21.45 14.33
N LYS A 58 -14.17 -21.53 15.53
CA LYS A 58 -14.11 -20.39 16.46
C LYS A 58 -13.27 -19.21 15.93
N TYR A 59 -12.24 -19.48 15.14
CA TYR A 59 -11.30 -18.46 14.64
C TYR A 59 -11.46 -18.12 13.17
N LEU A 60 -12.00 -19.01 12.33
CA LEU A 60 -12.18 -18.77 10.90
C LEU A 60 -13.32 -17.78 10.61
N HIS A 61 -14.36 -17.76 11.45
CA HIS A 61 -15.45 -16.80 11.34
C HIS A 61 -15.15 -15.46 12.00
N ARG A 62 -13.90 -15.17 12.39
CA ARG A 62 -13.54 -13.88 12.98
C ARG A 62 -12.84 -13.00 11.96
N CYS A 63 -13.22 -11.73 11.91
CA CYS A 63 -12.55 -10.74 11.08
C CYS A 63 -11.08 -10.60 11.54
N PRO A 64 -10.09 -10.72 10.62
CA PRO A 64 -8.68 -10.58 10.98
C PRO A 64 -8.31 -9.18 11.48
N PHE A 65 -9.14 -8.17 11.20
CA PHE A 65 -8.91 -6.78 11.62
C PHE A 65 -9.60 -6.46 12.95
N CYS A 66 -10.93 -6.60 13.00
CA CYS A 66 -11.73 -6.16 14.16
C CYS A 66 -12.16 -7.29 15.10
N LYS A 67 -11.84 -8.55 14.80
CA LYS A 67 -12.15 -9.76 15.60
C LYS A 67 -13.64 -10.05 15.82
N THR A 68 -14.54 -9.29 15.18
CA THR A 68 -15.98 -9.55 15.14
C THR A 68 -16.25 -10.91 14.51
N SER A 69 -17.21 -11.64 15.06
CA SER A 69 -17.69 -12.90 14.51
C SER A 69 -18.41 -12.70 13.17
N ASN A 70 -18.68 -13.80 12.46
CA ASN A 70 -19.38 -13.85 11.18
C ASN A 70 -18.65 -13.14 10.02
N TYR A 71 -17.32 -13.16 10.02
CA TYR A 71 -16.56 -12.81 8.82
C TYR A 71 -16.60 -13.97 7.82
N ALA A 72 -17.05 -13.70 6.60
CA ALA A 72 -17.05 -14.65 5.48
C ALA A 72 -16.62 -13.92 4.21
N VAL A 73 -15.84 -14.60 3.37
CA VAL A 73 -15.43 -14.11 2.04
C VAL A 73 -16.10 -14.97 1.00
N GLU A 74 -16.83 -14.33 0.09
CA GLU A 74 -17.50 -14.99 -1.03
C GLU A 74 -16.93 -14.48 -2.35
N TYR A 75 -16.63 -15.39 -3.26
CA TYR A 75 -16.27 -15.04 -4.62
C TYR A 75 -17.55 -14.80 -5.43
N ARG A 76 -17.88 -13.52 -5.67
CA ARG A 76 -19.06 -13.12 -6.45
C ARG A 76 -18.89 -13.28 -7.98
N GLY A 77 -17.70 -13.63 -8.44
CA GLY A 77 -17.39 -13.70 -9.88
C GLY A 77 -16.75 -12.42 -10.43
N VAL A 78 -16.59 -12.37 -11.75
CA VAL A 78 -16.10 -11.18 -12.44
C VAL A 78 -17.18 -10.09 -12.41
N LYS A 79 -16.80 -8.84 -12.12
CA LYS A 79 -17.70 -7.68 -12.19
C LYS A 79 -18.45 -7.64 -13.53
N THR A 80 -19.76 -7.50 -13.45
CA THR A 80 -20.65 -7.33 -14.61
C THR A 80 -20.37 -6.01 -15.33
N LYS A 81 -20.86 -5.87 -16.57
CA LYS A 81 -20.71 -4.62 -17.35
C LYS A 81 -21.42 -3.44 -16.68
N GLU A 82 -22.56 -3.70 -16.04
CA GLU A 82 -23.34 -2.69 -15.33
C GLU A 82 -22.58 -2.18 -14.09
N GLU A 83 -22.03 -3.08 -13.27
CA GLU A 83 -21.20 -2.71 -12.11
C GLU A 83 -19.97 -1.89 -12.51
N LYS A 84 -19.32 -2.24 -13.62
CA LYS A 84 -18.21 -1.45 -14.18
C LYS A 84 -18.67 -0.07 -14.67
N GLY A 85 -19.87 0.03 -15.24
CA GLY A 85 -20.44 1.30 -15.67
C GLY A 85 -20.75 2.23 -14.49
N ILE A 86 -21.27 1.68 -13.40
CA ILE A 86 -21.53 2.44 -12.16
C ILE A 86 -20.22 3.00 -11.60
N GLU A 87 -19.17 2.19 -11.55
CA GLU A 87 -17.83 2.61 -11.09
C GLU A 87 -17.27 3.75 -11.95
N GLN A 88 -17.40 3.68 -13.29
CA GLN A 88 -16.96 4.75 -14.19
C GLN A 88 -17.73 6.06 -13.99
N ILE A 89 -19.04 5.99 -13.75
CA ILE A 89 -19.85 7.17 -13.48
C ILE A 89 -19.42 7.82 -12.16
N GLU A 90 -19.15 7.01 -11.14
CA GLU A 90 -18.66 7.51 -9.84
C GLU A 90 -17.28 8.13 -9.98
N GLU A 91 -16.35 7.49 -10.69
CA GLU A 91 -15.03 8.03 -11.00
C GLU A 91 -15.13 9.39 -11.73
N GLN A 92 -15.99 9.48 -12.75
CA GLN A 92 -16.19 10.72 -13.48
C GLN A 92 -16.73 11.85 -12.59
N ARG A 93 -17.62 11.53 -11.64
CA ARG A 93 -18.14 12.51 -10.65
C ARG A 93 -17.05 13.00 -9.71
N VAL A 94 -16.16 12.12 -9.27
CA VAL A 94 -15.02 12.49 -8.43
C VAL A 94 -14.09 13.44 -9.19
N ILE A 95 -13.77 13.13 -10.45
CA ILE A 95 -12.94 14.00 -11.30
C ILE A 95 -13.59 15.37 -11.47
N GLU A 96 -14.87 15.43 -11.80
CA GLU A 96 -15.59 16.70 -11.99
C GLU A 96 -15.62 17.54 -10.70
N ALA A 97 -15.88 16.91 -9.55
CA ALA A 97 -15.85 17.59 -8.26
C ALA A 97 -14.47 18.14 -7.93
N GLN A 98 -13.41 17.37 -8.20
CA GLN A 98 -12.03 17.77 -7.95
C GLN A 98 -11.59 18.94 -8.84
N ILE A 99 -12.02 18.96 -10.12
CA ILE A 99 -11.80 20.10 -11.03
C ILE A 99 -12.52 21.35 -10.50
N ARG A 100 -13.78 21.22 -10.09
CA ARG A 100 -14.54 22.37 -9.54
C ARG A 100 -13.87 22.96 -8.30
N MET A 101 -13.45 22.13 -7.36
CA MET A 101 -12.75 22.59 -6.16
C MET A 101 -11.46 23.31 -6.51
N ARG A 102 -10.65 22.74 -7.41
CA ARG A 102 -9.39 23.36 -7.86
C ARG A 102 -9.62 24.71 -8.55
N GLN A 103 -10.66 24.82 -9.37
CA GLN A 103 -11.00 26.08 -10.04
C GLN A 103 -11.50 27.14 -9.05
N GLN A 104 -12.30 26.74 -8.06
CA GLN A 104 -12.75 27.64 -7.00
C GLN A 104 -11.57 28.18 -6.18
N GLU A 105 -10.62 27.33 -5.78
CA GLU A 105 -9.42 27.75 -5.06
C GLU A 105 -8.61 28.80 -5.84
N LEU A 106 -8.47 28.61 -7.17
CA LEU A 106 -7.79 29.58 -8.03
C LEU A 106 -8.54 30.91 -8.10
N GLN A 107 -9.87 30.88 -8.22
CA GLN A 107 -10.69 32.11 -8.22
C GLN A 107 -10.62 32.85 -6.88
N ASP A 108 -10.69 32.13 -5.77
CA ASP A 108 -10.60 32.71 -4.43
C ASP A 108 -9.21 33.32 -4.19
N ASP A 109 -8.15 32.70 -4.72
CA ASP A 109 -6.78 33.24 -4.66
C ASP A 109 -6.60 34.46 -5.58
N GLU A 110 -7.19 34.47 -6.78
CA GLU A 110 -7.20 35.63 -7.68
C GLU A 110 -7.92 36.84 -7.04
N GLU A 111 -9.11 36.63 -6.45
CA GLU A 111 -9.84 37.68 -5.72
C GLU A 111 -9.03 38.20 -4.53
N ARG A 112 -8.40 37.30 -3.76
CA ARG A 112 -7.54 37.67 -2.64
C ARG A 112 -6.36 38.52 -3.08
N MET A 113 -5.74 38.21 -4.22
CA MET A 113 -4.63 38.98 -4.78
C MET A 113 -5.08 40.33 -5.33
N GLN A 114 -6.22 40.40 -6.03
CA GLN A 114 -6.79 41.66 -6.51
C GLN A 114 -7.12 42.60 -5.34
N LYS A 115 -7.80 42.11 -4.30
CA LYS A 115 -8.10 42.90 -3.09
C LYS A 115 -6.82 43.47 -2.47
N ARG A 116 -5.75 42.69 -2.36
CA ARG A 116 -4.46 43.18 -1.84
C ARG A 116 -3.86 44.28 -2.73
N GLN A 117 -3.95 44.15 -4.05
CA GLN A 117 -3.44 45.16 -4.98
C GLN A 117 -4.27 46.46 -4.96
N GLU A 118 -5.59 46.36 -4.85
CA GLU A 118 -6.49 47.51 -4.73
C GLU A 118 -6.21 48.33 -3.47
N PHE A 119 -6.04 47.67 -2.31
CA PHE A 119 -5.67 48.35 -1.06
C PHE A 119 -4.24 48.94 -1.09
N SER A 120 -3.30 48.33 -1.83
CA SER A 120 -1.93 48.85 -1.98
C SER A 120 -1.84 50.02 -2.97
N SER A 121 -2.77 50.11 -3.92
CA SER A 121 -2.85 51.22 -4.88
C SER A 121 -3.50 52.47 -4.29
N SER A 122 -4.16 52.32 -3.13
CA SER A 122 -4.84 53.40 -2.39
C SER A 122 -3.97 54.01 -1.27
N SER A 123 -2.85 53.37 -0.90
CA SER A 123 -1.87 53.97 0.00
C SER A 123 -1.04 55.01 -0.76
N THR A 124 -1.39 56.27 -0.50
CA THR A 124 -0.70 57.53 -0.79
C THR A 124 0.75 57.38 -1.24
N ALA A 125 1.07 57.99 -2.40
CA ALA A 125 2.42 58.40 -2.74
C ALA A 125 3.06 59.14 -1.55
N VAL A 126 3.92 58.45 -0.80
CA VAL A 126 4.93 59.12 0.03
C VAL A 126 5.89 59.76 -0.95
N SER A 127 5.93 61.08 -0.96
CA SER A 127 6.89 61.85 -1.76
C SER A 127 8.31 61.34 -1.50
N PRO A 128 9.17 61.20 -2.52
CA PRO A 128 10.60 61.06 -2.29
C PRO A 128 11.07 62.36 -1.63
N GLY A 129 11.31 62.31 -0.32
CA GLY A 129 11.95 63.38 0.40
C GLY A 129 13.33 63.62 -0.21
N GLU A 130 13.54 64.85 -0.65
CA GLU A 130 14.79 65.36 -1.19
C GLU A 130 15.94 65.08 -0.21
N VAL A 131 16.95 64.32 -0.62
CA VAL A 131 18.32 64.53 -0.11
C VAL A 131 19.28 64.41 -1.29
N GLN A 132 19.81 65.57 -1.66
CA GLN A 132 20.81 65.76 -2.69
C GLN A 132 22.24 65.61 -2.11
N TYR A 133 23.06 64.86 -2.84
CA TYR A 133 24.51 64.98 -3.02
C TYR A 133 25.48 64.59 -1.88
N GLY A 134 26.32 63.60 -2.19
CA GLY A 134 27.57 63.31 -1.48
C GLY A 134 28.32 62.13 -2.09
N SER A 135 29.39 62.42 -2.84
CA SER A 135 30.28 61.46 -3.52
C SER A 135 31.14 60.64 -2.55
N ALA A 136 31.43 59.36 -2.86
CA ALA A 136 32.77 58.76 -2.96
C ALA A 136 32.78 57.23 -2.70
N ALA A 137 33.42 56.52 -3.65
CA ALA A 137 34.23 55.31 -3.51
C ALA A 137 33.76 54.15 -2.61
N ALA A 138 33.53 52.98 -3.21
CA ALA A 138 34.37 51.78 -3.03
C ALA A 138 33.61 50.49 -3.41
N GLN A 139 34.15 49.83 -4.43
CA GLN A 139 34.29 48.39 -4.67
C GLN A 139 33.50 47.36 -3.85
N SER A 140 33.04 46.33 -4.58
CA SER A 140 33.07 44.88 -4.27
C SER A 140 31.72 44.26 -4.60
N SER A 141 31.57 43.63 -5.77
CA SER A 141 31.87 42.19 -5.96
C SER A 141 31.17 41.34 -4.91
N VAL A 142 29.99 40.81 -5.24
CA VAL A 142 29.65 39.44 -4.87
C VAL A 142 28.99 38.80 -6.07
N GLU A 143 29.72 37.81 -6.55
CA GLU A 143 29.42 36.81 -7.55
C GLU A 143 28.06 36.08 -7.40
N GLU A 144 27.64 35.59 -8.56
CA GLU A 144 26.58 34.64 -8.82
C GLU A 144 26.74 33.35 -7.98
N GLU A 145 25.63 32.79 -7.48
CA GLU A 145 25.48 31.34 -7.57
C GLU A 145 24.02 30.90 -7.73
N LEU A 146 23.75 30.45 -8.94
CA LEU A 146 22.69 29.54 -9.36
C LEU A 146 22.75 28.25 -8.53
N VAL A 147 21.81 28.03 -7.60
CA VAL A 147 21.51 26.67 -7.13
C VAL A 147 20.26 26.16 -7.85
N SER A 148 20.57 25.50 -8.96
CA SER A 148 19.72 24.60 -9.73
C SER A 148 19.24 23.44 -8.85
N SER A 149 17.97 23.47 -8.45
CA SER A 149 17.28 22.26 -7.99
C SER A 149 16.39 21.75 -9.12
N GLN A 150 16.93 20.72 -9.78
CA GLN A 150 16.22 19.81 -10.67
C GLN A 150 15.05 19.17 -9.94
N ASP A 151 13.83 19.45 -10.38
CA ASP A 151 12.73 18.49 -10.28
C ASP A 151 12.45 17.96 -11.68
N SER A 152 13.29 17.01 -12.11
CA SER A 152 13.09 16.23 -13.33
C SER A 152 12.00 15.20 -13.06
N GLN A 153 10.74 15.59 -13.21
CA GLN A 153 9.62 14.67 -13.18
C GLN A 153 8.72 14.88 -14.40
N ALA A 154 9.22 14.58 -15.59
CA ALA A 154 8.38 14.22 -16.73
C ALA A 154 9.24 13.68 -17.88
N ALA A 155 9.17 12.37 -18.12
CA ALA A 155 8.86 11.83 -19.45
C ALA A 155 8.93 10.29 -19.45
N MET A 156 7.75 9.68 -19.56
CA MET A 156 7.43 8.67 -20.58
C MET A 156 8.38 7.49 -20.77
N MET A 157 7.98 6.30 -20.30
CA MET A 157 7.90 5.10 -21.15
C MET A 157 6.77 4.19 -20.66
N VAL A 158 5.51 4.60 -20.87
CA VAL A 158 4.42 3.62 -20.98
C VAL A 158 4.48 3.08 -22.39
N GLN A 159 4.85 1.81 -22.50
CA GLN A 159 4.85 1.05 -23.75
C GLN A 159 3.46 1.12 -24.40
N GLN A 160 3.42 1.48 -25.69
CA GLN A 160 2.21 1.46 -26.50
C GLN A 160 1.63 0.03 -26.58
N PRO A 161 0.29 -0.15 -26.49
CA PRO A 161 -0.34 -1.40 -26.87
C PRO A 161 -0.28 -1.55 -28.40
N SER A 162 0.41 -2.58 -28.87
CA SER A 162 0.40 -2.99 -30.28
C SER A 162 -1.01 -3.32 -30.75
N HIS A 163 -1.44 -2.68 -31.84
CA HIS A 163 -2.73 -2.90 -32.50
C HIS A 163 -2.93 -4.38 -32.92
N PRO A 164 -4.19 -4.86 -33.00
CA PRO A 164 -4.48 -6.20 -33.47
C PRO A 164 -4.31 -6.26 -34.99
N ARG A 165 -3.57 -7.26 -35.48
CA ARG A 165 -3.51 -7.57 -36.89
C ARG A 165 -4.54 -8.66 -37.19
N THR A 166 -5.48 -8.32 -38.05
CA THR A 166 -6.47 -9.20 -38.68
C THR A 166 -5.80 -10.29 -39.52
N ASN A 167 -6.23 -11.53 -39.30
CA ASN A 167 -6.63 -12.49 -40.33
C ASN A 167 -7.58 -13.50 -39.67
#